data_AF-A0A7R9HFW5-F1
#
_entry.id   AF-A0A7R9HFW5-F1
#
_cell.length_a   1.000
_cell.length_b   1.000
_cell.length_c   1.000
_cell.angle_alpha   90.00
_cell.angle_beta   90.00
_cell.angle_gamma   90.00
#
_symmetry.space_group_name_H-M   'P 1'
#
loop_
_entity.id
_entity.type
_entity.pdbx_description
1 polymer ?
#
loop_
_entity_poly.entity_id
_entity_poly.type
_entity_poly.pdbx_seq_one_letter_code
_entity_poly.pdbx_strand_id
1 'polypeptide(L)'
;LRCQYYVSGAHINPAVTVALTLVGKFPKEKLFHYLIAQYLGALVASVLVFLTYYEALAEFDGGERVVFGIKETASIWATYPKEFVSIGGCFFDQ
;
A
#
# COMPACT_ATOMS: atom_id res chain seq x y z
N LEU A 1 8.64 -11.75 -9.72
CA LEU A 1 9.34 -10.45 -9.96
C LEU A 1 9.91 -10.25 -11.38
N ARG A 2 10.16 -11.29 -12.20
CA ARG A 2 10.76 -11.12 -13.55
C ARG A 2 9.88 -10.42 -14.60
N CYS A 3 8.54 -10.42 -14.47
CA CYS A 3 7.65 -9.89 -15.50
C CYS A 3 7.70 -8.34 -15.65
N GLN A 4 7.88 -7.59 -14.55
CA GLN A 4 7.83 -6.12 -14.59
C GLN A 4 9.15 -5.45 -15.03
N TYR A 5 10.29 -6.16 -14.91
CA TYR A 5 11.62 -5.59 -15.06
C TYR A 5 11.87 -5.03 -16.47
N TYR A 6 11.39 -5.70 -17.51
CA TYR A 6 11.63 -5.32 -18.91
C TYR A 6 10.74 -4.19 -19.43
N VAL A 7 9.65 -3.84 -18.72
CA VAL A 7 8.66 -2.86 -19.21
C VAL A 7 8.64 -1.59 -18.36
N SER A 8 8.65 -1.71 -17.04
CA SER A 8 8.50 -0.57 -16.12
C SER A 8 9.66 -0.41 -15.13
N GLY A 9 10.71 -1.23 -15.23
CA GLY A 9 11.79 -1.29 -14.24
C GLY A 9 11.36 -1.85 -12.88
N ALA A 10 10.12 -2.34 -12.77
CA ALA A 10 9.53 -2.89 -11.55
C ALA A 10 9.61 -1.93 -10.34
N HIS A 11 9.30 -0.64 -10.53
CA HIS A 11 9.35 0.34 -9.44
C HIS A 11 8.46 -0.07 -8.26
N ILE A 12 7.20 -0.48 -8.54
CA ILE A 12 6.19 -1.04 -7.61
C ILE A 12 5.86 -0.14 -6.39
N ASN A 13 6.59 0.95 -6.22
CA ASN A 13 6.56 1.85 -5.08
C ASN A 13 6.59 3.30 -5.58
N PRO A 14 5.60 4.12 -5.20
CA PRO A 14 5.55 5.55 -5.46
C PRO A 14 6.82 6.30 -5.04
N ALA A 15 7.36 6.01 -3.85
CA ALA A 15 8.55 6.68 -3.31
C ALA A 15 9.80 6.40 -4.17
N VAL A 16 9.96 5.17 -4.64
CA VAL A 16 11.05 4.79 -5.55
C VAL A 16 10.91 5.50 -6.89
N THR A 17 9.68 5.61 -7.41
CA THR A 17 9.41 6.31 -8.68
C THR A 17 9.74 7.81 -8.58
N VAL A 18 9.37 8.46 -7.46
CA VAL A 18 9.73 9.86 -7.19
C VAL A 18 11.24 10.02 -7.04
N ALA A 19 11.90 9.19 -6.23
CA ALA A 19 13.35 9.25 -6.00
C ALA A 19 14.15 9.11 -7.31
N LEU A 20 13.79 8.14 -8.16
CA LEU A 20 14.43 7.96 -9.47
C LEU A 20 14.20 9.15 -10.41
N THR A 21 13.03 9.78 -10.32
CA THR A 21 12.72 11.00 -11.09
C THR A 21 13.54 12.20 -10.62
N LEU A 22 13.73 12.36 -9.30
CA LEU A 22 14.54 13.43 -8.71
C LEU A 22 16.03 13.29 -9.07
N VAL A 23 16.55 12.06 -9.08
CA VAL A 23 17.94 11.76 -9.47
C VAL A 23 18.13 11.81 -11.01
N GLY A 24 17.08 12.10 -11.78
CA GLY A 24 17.14 12.23 -13.24
C GLY A 24 17.23 10.91 -14.00
N LYS A 25 16.99 9.78 -13.31
CA LYS A 25 17.02 8.42 -13.89
C LYS A 25 15.68 7.97 -14.46
N PHE A 26 14.63 8.79 -14.32
CA PHE A 26 13.30 8.52 -14.85
C PHE A 26 12.66 9.80 -15.45
N PRO A 27 12.01 9.72 -16.62
CA PRO A 27 11.40 10.88 -17.26
C PRO A 27 10.23 11.44 -16.44
N LYS A 28 10.28 12.74 -16.15
CA LYS A 28 9.31 13.46 -15.30
C LYS A 28 7.87 13.39 -15.84
N GLU A 29 7.71 13.38 -17.15
CA GLU A 29 6.42 13.29 -17.85
C GLU A 29 5.66 11.99 -17.53
N LYS A 30 6.39 10.90 -17.25
CA LYS A 30 5.81 9.58 -16.95
C LYS A 30 5.52 9.38 -15.47
N LEU A 31 6.01 10.27 -14.60
CA LEU A 31 5.86 10.13 -13.14
C LEU A 31 4.39 10.02 -12.74
N PHE A 32 3.55 10.93 -13.21
CA PHE A 32 2.14 10.97 -12.86
C PHE A 32 1.39 9.70 -13.29
N HIS A 33 1.65 9.22 -14.51
CA HIS A 33 1.06 7.98 -15.04
C HIS A 33 1.48 6.76 -14.23
N TYR A 34 2.74 6.69 -13.80
CA TYR A 34 3.24 5.59 -12.97
C TYR A 34 2.64 5.60 -11.57
N LEU A 35 2.50 6.78 -10.95
CA LEU A 35 1.85 6.92 -9.65
C LEU A 35 0.39 6.43 -9.71
N ILE A 36 -0.38 6.89 -10.69
CA ILE A 36 -1.77 6.44 -10.87
C ILE A 36 -1.83 4.92 -11.05
N ALA A 37 -1.00 4.37 -11.93
CA ALA A 37 -0.99 2.92 -12.18
C ALA A 37 -0.65 2.11 -10.92
N GLN A 38 0.29 2.60 -10.09
CA GLN A 38 0.66 1.96 -8.83
C GLN A 38 -0.48 2.01 -7.79
N TYR A 39 -1.14 3.17 -7.63
CA TYR A 39 -2.27 3.30 -6.71
C TYR A 39 -3.49 2.48 -7.16
N LEU A 40 -3.81 2.49 -8.46
CA LEU A 40 -4.89 1.66 -8.99
C LEU A 40 -4.59 0.17 -8.87
N GLY A 41 -3.35 -0.25 -9.14
CA GLY A 41 -2.90 -1.62 -8.93
C GLY A 41 -3.03 -2.06 -7.47
N ALA A 42 -2.60 -1.22 -6.53
CA ALA A 42 -2.73 -1.47 -5.10
C ALA A 42 -4.20 -1.55 -4.66
N LEU A 43 -5.06 -0.68 -5.19
CA LEU A 43 -6.50 -0.69 -4.90
C LEU A 43 -7.16 -1.99 -5.39
N VAL A 44 -6.90 -2.39 -6.64
CA VAL A 44 -7.46 -3.62 -7.21
C VAL A 44 -6.97 -4.85 -6.46
N ALA A 45 -5.67 -4.91 -6.13
CA ALA A 45 -5.12 -5.99 -5.33
C ALA A 45 -5.77 -6.07 -3.94
N SER A 46 -5.99 -4.92 -3.29
CA SER A 46 -6.68 -4.82 -2.01
C SER A 46 -8.10 -5.41 -2.08
N VAL A 47 -8.88 -4.99 -3.08
CA VAL A 47 -10.25 -5.51 -3.30
C VAL A 47 -10.24 -7.03 -3.53
N LEU A 48 -9.31 -7.55 -4.33
CA LEU A 48 -9.22 -8.97 -4.61
C LEU A 48 -8.90 -9.80 -3.36
N VAL A 49 -7.97 -9.34 -2.53
CA VAL A 49 -7.68 -9.99 -1.24
C VAL A 49 -8.92 -9.93 -0.34
N PHE A 50 -9.66 -8.81 -0.33
CA PHE A 50 -10.83 -8.66 0.53
C PHE A 50 -11.91 -9.68 0.16
N LEU A 51 -12.17 -9.83 -1.14
CA LEU A 51 -13.13 -10.80 -1.65
C LEU A 51 -12.69 -12.24 -1.36
N THR A 52 -11.39 -12.53 -1.50
CA THR A 52 -10.84 -13.87 -1.26
C THR A 52 -10.97 -14.29 0.20
N TYR A 53 -10.76 -13.35 1.13
CA TYR A 53 -10.81 -13.61 2.58
C TYR A 53 -12.11 -13.16 3.23
N TYR A 54 -13.16 -12.87 2.44
CA TYR A 54 -14.38 -12.26 2.97
C TYR A 54 -15.01 -13.07 4.10
N GLU A 55 -15.17 -14.37 3.90
CA GLU A 55 -15.76 -15.29 4.89
C GLU A 55 -14.87 -15.42 6.14
N ALA A 56 -13.55 -15.56 5.94
CA ALA A 56 -12.59 -15.65 7.04
C ALA A 56 -12.57 -14.39 7.91
N LEU A 57 -12.68 -13.22 7.28
CA LEU A 57 -12.77 -11.94 7.98
C LEU A 57 -14.09 -11.85 8.75
N ALA A 58 -15.21 -12.18 8.11
CA ALA A 58 -16.53 -12.12 8.73
C ALA A 58 -16.66 -13.06 9.95
N GLU A 59 -16.03 -14.23 9.91
CA GLU A 59 -15.97 -15.15 11.06
C GLU A 59 -15.13 -14.57 12.21
N PHE A 60 -13.99 -13.94 11.90
CA PHE A 60 -13.09 -13.38 12.91
C PHE A 60 -13.69 -12.13 13.59
N ASP A 61 -14.17 -11.18 12.80
CA ASP A 61 -14.68 -9.89 13.25
C ASP A 61 -16.19 -9.91 13.60
N GLY A 62 -16.90 -10.99 13.27
CA GLY A 62 -18.34 -11.13 13.49
C GLY A 62 -19.19 -10.29 12.51
N GLY A 63 -18.59 -9.83 11.41
CA GLY A 63 -19.18 -8.92 10.44
C GLY A 63 -18.98 -7.43 10.79
N GLU A 64 -18.41 -7.11 11.95
CA GLU A 64 -18.16 -5.73 12.38
C GLU A 64 -16.77 -5.26 11.99
N ARG A 65 -16.70 -4.35 11.01
CA ARG A 65 -15.42 -3.83 10.51
C ARG A 65 -14.88 -2.71 11.41
N VAL A 66 -14.05 -3.10 12.38
CA VAL A 66 -13.45 -2.18 13.34
C VAL A 66 -11.98 -1.87 13.02
N VAL A 67 -11.57 -0.63 13.34
CA VAL A 67 -10.21 -0.11 13.05
C VAL A 67 -9.26 -0.30 14.23
N PHE A 68 -9.79 -0.31 15.45
CA PHE A 68 -9.04 -0.48 16.69
C PHE A 68 -9.74 -1.51 17.56
N GLY A 69 -8.99 -2.30 18.33
CA GLY A 69 -9.55 -3.31 19.21
C GLY A 69 -8.69 -4.58 19.24
N ILE A 70 -9.31 -5.70 19.62
CA ILE A 70 -8.71 -7.05 19.58
C ILE A 70 -9.08 -7.78 18.27
N LYS A 71 -10.17 -7.35 17.65
CA LYS A 71 -10.73 -7.91 16.41
C LYS A 71 -10.58 -6.94 15.23
N GLU A 72 -9.60 -6.04 15.27
CA GLU A 72 -9.37 -5.10 14.21
C GLU A 72 -8.84 -5.79 12.95
N THR A 73 -9.46 -5.49 11.81
CA THR A 73 -9.05 -6.02 10.51
C THR A 73 -8.46 -4.94 9.60
N ALA A 74 -8.49 -3.66 10.03
CA ALA A 74 -8.00 -2.54 9.21
C ALA A 74 -6.50 -2.61 8.92
N SER A 75 -5.71 -3.17 9.85
CA SER A 75 -4.26 -3.33 9.73
C SER A 75 -3.81 -4.26 8.60
N ILE A 76 -4.72 -5.08 8.06
CA ILE A 76 -4.48 -5.91 6.87
C ILE A 76 -4.29 -5.04 5.62
N TRP A 77 -4.95 -3.88 5.57
CA TRP A 77 -4.99 -3.01 4.39
C TRP A 77 -3.99 -1.86 4.46
N ALA A 78 -3.74 -1.34 5.66
CA ALA A 78 -2.86 -0.21 5.87
C ALA A 78 -2.15 -0.31 7.23
N THR A 79 -0.97 0.28 7.32
CA THR A 79 -0.23 0.39 8.58
C THR A 79 -0.79 1.53 9.44
N TYR A 80 -1.15 1.22 10.68
CA TYR A 80 -1.61 2.19 11.68
C TYR A 80 -0.56 2.34 12.79
N PRO A 81 -0.33 3.57 13.30
CA PRO A 81 0.60 3.79 14.39
C PRO A 81 0.10 3.12 15.67
N LYS A 82 1.03 2.59 16.49
CA LYS A 82 0.72 2.07 17.82
C LYS A 82 0.49 3.22 18.80
N GLU A 83 -0.38 3.02 19.78
CA GLU A 83 -0.83 4.05 20.73
C GLU A 83 0.32 4.74 21.51
N PHE A 84 1.44 4.04 21.70
CA PHE A 84 2.60 4.57 22.41
C PHE A 84 3.57 5.38 21.54
N VAL A 85 3.38 5.41 20.21
CA VAL A 85 4.28 6.11 19.28
C VAL A 85 3.69 7.45 18.89
N SER A 86 4.45 8.53 19.08
CA SER A 86 4.04 9.85 18.64
C SER A 86 4.11 9.98 17.11
N ILE A 87 3.32 10.91 16.55
CA ILE A 87 3.37 11.23 15.12
C ILE A 87 4.78 11.66 14.68
N GLY A 88 5.49 12.40 15.54
CA GLY A 88 6.88 12.78 15.30
C GLY A 88 7.82 11.56 15.23
N GLY A 89 7.64 10.59 16.13
CA GLY A 89 8.39 9.33 16.07
C GLY A 89 8.10 8.53 14.81
N CYS A 90 6.83 8.46 14.38
CA CYS A 90 6.45 7.77 13.15
C CYS A 90 7.06 8.43 11.90
N PHE A 91 7.17 9.75 11.86
CA PHE A 91 7.74 10.46 10.71
C PHE A 91 9.23 10.16 10.49
N PHE A 92 10.00 9.99 11.56
CA PHE A 92 11.43 9.65 11.44
C PHE A 92 11.68 8.16 11.17
N ASP A 93 10.69 7.31 11.38
CA ASP A 93 10.77 5.87 11.12
C ASP A 93 10.46 5.49 9.66
N GLN A 94 9.62 6.29 8.97
CA GLN A 94 9.19 6.09 7.58
C GLN A 94 10.22 6.56 6.53
#